data_AF-A0A225D3H7-F1
#
_entry.id   AF-A0A225D3H7-F1
#
_cell.length_a   1.000
_cell.length_b   1.000
_cell.length_c   1.000
_cell.angle_alpha   90.00
_cell.angle_beta   90.00
_cell.angle_gamma   90.00
#
_symmetry.space_group_name_H-M   'P 1'
#
loop_
_entity.id
_entity.type
_entity.pdbx_description
1 polymer ?
#
loop_
_entity_poly.entity_id
_entity_poly.type
_entity_poly.pdbx_seq_one_letter_code
_entity_poly.pdbx_strand_id
1 'polypeptide(L)'
;MRYGPNQTRLLRCSTCRTRFSERKGTPLFDTRLPADKALSVLAHVAEGIGTRKTARLTGVHPDTVTRYIRRAGHHAEQLHDELVAFSPSDDRSPVR
;
A
#
# COMPACT_ATOMS: atom_id res chain seq x y z
N MET A 1 -16.26 12.41 -12.48
CA MET A 1 -15.02 12.40 -13.29
C MET A 1 -14.22 11.15 -12.93
N ARG A 2 -13.65 10.47 -13.93
CA ARG A 2 -12.78 9.30 -13.75
C ARG A 2 -11.44 9.58 -14.44
N TYR A 3 -10.36 8.94 -14.00
CA TYR A 3 -9.03 9.18 -14.55
C TYR A 3 -8.18 7.89 -14.63
N GLY A 4 -7.18 7.93 -15.51
CA GLY A 4 -6.20 6.85 -15.68
C GLY A 4 -6.77 5.58 -16.32
N PRO A 5 -5.92 4.56 -16.54
CA PRO A 5 -6.30 3.33 -17.23
C PRO A 5 -7.32 2.49 -16.47
N ASN A 6 -7.35 2.59 -15.13
CA ASN A 6 -8.29 1.86 -14.28
C ASN A 6 -9.62 2.60 -14.06
N GLN A 7 -9.86 3.73 -14.74
CA GLN A 7 -11.08 4.52 -14.60
C GLN A 7 -11.43 4.86 -13.14
N THR A 8 -10.39 5.13 -12.32
CA THR A 8 -10.51 5.43 -10.89
C THR A 8 -11.31 6.71 -10.71
N ARG A 9 -12.21 6.75 -9.70
CA ARG A 9 -13.04 7.94 -9.46
C ARG A 9 -12.16 9.07 -8.92
N LEU A 10 -12.40 10.27 -9.44
CA LEU A 10 -11.87 11.51 -8.88
C LEU A 10 -12.98 12.17 -8.07
N LEU A 11 -12.84 12.13 -6.76
CA LEU A 11 -13.78 12.69 -5.79
C LEU A 11 -13.51 14.19 -5.64
N ARG A 12 -14.54 14.96 -5.25
CA ARG A 12 -14.45 16.39 -4.96
C ARG A 12 -14.98 16.66 -3.57
N CYS A 13 -14.19 17.32 -2.72
CA CYS A 13 -14.66 17.75 -1.41
C CYS A 13 -15.79 18.78 -1.57
N SER A 14 -16.91 18.62 -0.86
CA SER A 14 -18.01 19.59 -0.85
C SER A 14 -17.61 20.92 -0.20
N THR A 15 -16.74 20.88 0.81
CA THR A 15 -16.29 22.04 1.58
C THR A 15 -15.17 22.81 0.87
N CYS A 16 -13.99 22.19 0.71
CA CYS A 16 -12.81 22.87 0.16
C CYS A 16 -12.71 22.80 -1.38
N ARG A 17 -13.61 22.09 -2.05
CA ARG A 17 -13.68 21.94 -3.53
C ARG A 17 -12.46 21.28 -4.18
N THR A 18 -11.44 20.89 -3.42
CA THR A 18 -10.28 20.13 -3.89
C THR A 18 -10.69 18.76 -4.43
N ARG A 19 -10.03 18.34 -5.51
CA ARG A 19 -10.22 17.02 -6.11
C ARG A 19 -9.15 16.05 -5.63
N PHE A 20 -9.52 14.81 -5.38
CA PHE A 20 -8.60 13.76 -4.97
C PHE A 20 -9.03 12.40 -5.50
N SER A 21 -8.06 11.52 -5.70
CA SER A 21 -8.34 10.14 -6.09
C SER A 21 -9.14 9.43 -5.01
N GLU A 22 -10.09 8.60 -5.42
CA GLU A 22 -10.74 7.62 -4.54
C GLU A 22 -9.74 6.72 -3.81
N ARG A 23 -8.56 6.48 -4.39
CA ARG A 23 -7.50 5.68 -3.78
C ARG A 23 -6.51 6.50 -2.93
N LYS A 24 -6.71 7.80 -2.76
CA LYS A 24 -5.80 8.66 -1.98
C LYS A 24 -5.65 8.11 -0.57
N GLY A 25 -4.41 8.04 -0.07
CA GLY A 25 -4.12 7.51 1.27
C GLY A 25 -4.06 5.98 1.36
N THR A 26 -4.14 5.26 0.24
CA THR A 26 -4.01 3.79 0.22
C THR A 26 -2.74 3.36 -0.52
N PRO A 27 -2.25 2.13 -0.30
CA PRO A 27 -1.14 1.55 -1.08
C PRO A 27 -1.43 1.45 -2.60
N LEU A 28 -2.71 1.53 -2.99
CA LEU A 28 -3.18 1.49 -4.38
C LEU A 28 -3.20 2.86 -5.06
N PHE A 29 -2.90 3.94 -4.33
CA PHE A 29 -2.78 5.27 -4.92
C PHE A 29 -1.71 5.27 -6.01
N ASP A 30 -1.97 5.88 -7.17
CA ASP A 30 -1.00 5.97 -8.27
C ASP A 30 -0.43 4.62 -8.73
N THR A 31 -1.24 3.55 -8.68
CA THR A 31 -0.89 2.25 -9.26
C THR A 31 -1.69 1.96 -10.52
N ARG A 32 -1.06 1.23 -11.45
CA ARG A 32 -1.64 0.91 -12.77
C ARG A 32 -2.20 -0.49 -12.87
N LEU A 33 -1.94 -1.39 -11.91
CA LEU A 33 -2.60 -2.70 -11.94
C LEU A 33 -4.11 -2.53 -11.70
N PRO A 34 -4.94 -3.38 -12.33
CA PRO A 34 -6.32 -3.57 -11.90
C PRO A 34 -6.37 -3.85 -10.40
N ALA A 35 -7.43 -3.39 -9.73
CA ALA A 35 -7.57 -3.51 -8.27
C ALA A 35 -7.41 -4.96 -7.80
N ASP A 36 -8.12 -5.88 -8.42
CA ASP A 36 -8.13 -7.31 -8.03
C ASP A 36 -6.74 -7.93 -8.15
N LYS A 37 -5.98 -7.54 -9.18
CA LYS A 37 -4.60 -8.03 -9.37
C LYS A 37 -3.64 -7.45 -8.34
N ALA A 38 -3.80 -6.18 -7.98
CA ALA A 38 -3.03 -5.57 -6.89
C ALA A 38 -3.35 -6.20 -5.53
N LEU A 39 -4.63 -6.45 -5.24
CA LEU A 39 -5.07 -7.14 -4.03
C LEU A 39 -4.52 -8.56 -3.97
N SER A 40 -4.54 -9.30 -5.08
CA SER A 40 -3.96 -10.65 -5.14
C SER A 40 -2.46 -10.62 -4.81
N VAL A 41 -1.69 -9.68 -5.36
CA VAL A 41 -0.27 -9.51 -5.02
C VAL A 41 -0.07 -9.26 -3.53
N LEU A 42 -0.82 -8.31 -2.95
CA LEU A 42 -0.69 -7.95 -1.54
C LEU A 42 -1.14 -9.09 -0.61
N ALA A 43 -2.17 -9.86 -0.97
CA ALA A 43 -2.61 -11.03 -0.22
C ALA A 43 -1.51 -12.08 -0.13
N HIS A 44 -0.86 -12.43 -1.25
CA HIS A 44 0.26 -13.38 -1.22
C HIS A 44 1.43 -12.88 -0.37
N VAL A 45 1.74 -11.59 -0.44
CA VAL A 45 2.80 -10.98 0.38
C VAL A 45 2.43 -11.05 1.87
N ALA A 46 1.17 -10.78 2.23
CA ALA A 46 0.70 -10.85 3.61
C ALA A 46 0.80 -12.27 4.20
N GLU A 47 0.63 -13.30 3.37
CA GLU A 47 0.89 -14.71 3.72
C GLU A 47 2.38 -15.08 3.79
N GLY A 48 3.30 -14.11 3.67
CA GLY A 48 4.75 -14.34 3.73
C GLY A 48 5.35 -14.95 2.45
N ILE A 49 4.62 -14.95 1.33
CA ILE A 49 5.11 -15.53 0.08
C ILE A 49 6.15 -14.59 -0.55
N GLY A 50 7.35 -15.14 -0.79
CA GLY A 50 8.47 -14.38 -1.36
C GLY A 50 8.19 -13.81 -2.76
N THR A 51 8.80 -12.65 -3.05
CA THR A 51 8.57 -11.82 -4.26
C THR A 51 8.52 -12.61 -5.56
N ARG A 52 9.49 -13.50 -5.80
CA ARG A 52 9.57 -14.30 -7.04
C ARG A 52 8.43 -15.32 -7.16
N LYS A 53 8.01 -15.94 -6.05
CA LYS A 53 6.89 -16.89 -6.05
C LYS A 53 5.58 -16.15 -6.26
N THR A 54 5.38 -15.01 -5.60
CA THR A 54 4.23 -14.13 -5.81
C THR A 54 4.13 -13.64 -7.25
N ALA A 55 5.26 -13.24 -7.86
CA ALA A 55 5.30 -12.82 -9.26
C ALA A 55 4.81 -13.92 -10.22
N ARG A 56 5.24 -15.17 -9.99
CA ARG A 56 4.77 -16.34 -10.76
C ARG A 56 3.29 -16.63 -10.55
N LEU A 57 2.82 -16.66 -9.30
CA LEU A 57 1.42 -16.98 -8.96
C LEU A 57 0.43 -15.94 -9.48
N THR A 58 0.82 -14.66 -9.48
CA THR A 58 -0.04 -13.55 -9.88
C THR A 58 0.20 -13.08 -11.32
N GLY A 59 1.22 -13.62 -12.01
CA GLY A 59 1.56 -13.24 -13.37
C GLY A 59 1.89 -11.75 -13.53
N VAL A 60 2.68 -11.20 -12.61
CA VAL A 60 3.23 -9.82 -12.68
C VAL A 60 4.76 -9.87 -12.63
N HIS A 61 5.41 -8.80 -13.07
CA HIS A 61 6.86 -8.69 -12.97
C HIS A 61 7.33 -8.65 -11.50
N PRO A 62 8.44 -9.31 -11.11
CA PRO A 62 8.96 -9.26 -9.74
C PRO A 62 9.15 -7.85 -9.18
N ASP A 63 9.63 -6.91 -10.00
CA ASP A 63 9.78 -5.51 -9.57
C ASP A 63 8.45 -4.83 -9.28
N THR A 64 7.38 -5.26 -9.95
CA THR A 64 6.03 -4.80 -9.62
C THR A 64 5.67 -5.27 -8.22
N VAL A 65 5.91 -6.55 -7.88
CA VAL A 65 5.69 -7.07 -6.52
C VAL A 65 6.49 -6.27 -5.49
N THR A 66 7.80 -6.08 -5.72
CA THR A 66 8.66 -5.28 -4.83
C THR A 66 8.13 -3.86 -4.62
N ARG A 67 7.65 -3.20 -5.68
CA ARG A 67 7.05 -1.86 -5.58
C ARG A 67 5.80 -1.85 -4.70
N TYR A 68 4.94 -2.86 -4.82
CA TYR A 68 3.74 -2.99 -3.98
C TYR A 68 4.10 -3.28 -2.52
N ILE A 69 5.09 -4.14 -2.27
CA ILE A 69 5.62 -4.40 -0.92
C ILE A 69 6.07 -3.09 -0.28
N ARG A 70 6.90 -2.29 -0.97
CA ARG A 70 7.38 -1.01 -0.44
C ARG A 70 6.26 -0.03 -0.11
N ARG A 71 5.27 0.10 -1.01
CA ARG A 71 4.12 1.01 -0.79
C ARG A 71 3.25 0.56 0.38
N ALA A 72 2.97 -0.74 0.48
CA ALA A 72 2.20 -1.31 1.58
C ALA A 72 2.97 -1.19 2.91
N GLY A 73 4.29 -1.45 2.89
CA GLY A 73 5.16 -1.32 4.06
C GLY A 73 5.18 0.11 4.59
N HIS A 74 5.41 1.11 3.75
CA HIS A 74 5.36 2.52 4.16
C HIS A 74 3.99 2.91 4.72
N HIS A 75 2.90 2.43 4.12
CA HIS A 75 1.57 2.69 4.64
C HIS A 75 1.34 2.04 6.01
N ALA A 76 1.83 0.81 6.20
CA ALA A 76 1.75 0.10 7.47
C ALA A 76 2.60 0.77 8.56
N GLU A 77 3.79 1.27 8.21
CA GLU A 77 4.66 2.06 9.10
C GLU A 77 3.96 3.32 9.58
N GLN A 78 3.37 4.12 8.66
CA GLN A 78 2.61 5.31 9.04
C GLN A 78 1.44 5.00 9.99
N LEU A 79 0.69 3.92 9.72
CA LEU A 79 -0.40 3.50 10.60
C LEU A 79 0.12 2.99 11.94
N HIS A 80 1.27 2.32 11.97
CA HIS A 80 1.91 1.87 13.20
C HIS A 80 2.34 3.06 14.07
N ASP A 81 2.97 4.08 13.47
CA ASP A 81 3.37 5.29 14.16
C ASP A 81 2.19 6.05 14.75
N GLU A 82 1.08 6.14 14.02
CA GLU A 82 -0.12 6.85 14.46
C GLU A 82 -0.93 6.07 15.52
N LEU A 83 -1.03 4.75 15.39
CA LEU A 83 -2.00 3.95 16.15
C LEU A 83 -1.37 3.07 17.24
N VAL A 84 -0.07 2.76 17.14
CA VAL A 84 0.60 1.74 17.96
C VAL A 84 1.81 2.27 18.71
N ALA A 85 2.54 3.26 18.18
CA ALA A 85 3.84 3.68 18.70
C ALA A 85 3.86 4.32 20.11
N PHE A 86 2.75 4.28 20.85
CA PHE A 86 2.72 4.55 22.31
C PHE A 86 3.28 3.38 23.14
N SER A 87 4.28 2.66 22.64
CA SER A 87 5.05 1.78 23.53
C SER A 87 5.77 2.66 24.55
N PRO A 88 5.72 2.34 25.86
CA PRO A 88 6.61 2.95 26.83
C PRO A 88 8.05 2.86 26.29
N SER A 89 8.83 3.92 26.48
CA SER A 89 10.27 3.89 26.22
C SER A 89 10.84 2.66 26.93
N ASP A 90 11.44 1.74 26.18
CA ASP A 90 12.17 0.64 26.81
C ASP A 90 13.45 1.26 27.40
N ASP A 91 13.43 1.53 28.71
CA ASP A 91 14.58 2.04 29.46
C ASP A 91 15.78 1.07 29.40
N ARG A 92 15.60 -0.13 28.83
CA ARG A 92 16.67 -1.07 28.51
C ARG A 92 17.40 -0.60 27.25
N SER A 93 18.23 0.43 27.44
CA SER A 93 19.44 0.59 26.62
C SER A 93 20.15 -0.75 26.49
N PRO A 94 20.73 -1.11 25.33
CA PRO A 94 21.53 -2.32 25.24
C PRO A 94 22.68 -2.18 26.25
N VAL A 95 22.73 -3.12 27.18
CA VAL A 95 23.94 -3.32 27.97
C VAL A 95 24.98 -3.89 27.01
N ARG A 96 25.77 -2.96 26.46
CA ARG A 96 27.00 -3.13 25.66
C ARG A 96 26.87 -3.64 24.24
#